data_AF-A0A662SKY8-F1
#
_entry.id   AF-A0A662SKY8-F1
#
_cell.length_a   1.000
_cell.length_b   1.000
_cell.length_c   1.000
_cell.angle_alpha   90.00
_cell.angle_beta   90.00
_cell.angle_gamma   90.00
#
_symmetry.space_group_name_H-M   'P 1'
#
loop_
_entity.id
_entity.type
_entity.pdbx_description
1 polymer ?
#
loop_
_entity_poly.entity_id
_entity_poly.type
_entity_poly.pdbx_seq_one_letter_code
_entity_poly.pdbx_strand_id
1 'polypeptide(L)'
;NKLIRIRYSLASKDEKKKRIEQLVKTILNLKRSIKGREEDLSPKLLILGIYKNKPYQTFKDRIELLDEYTEEEYDEVEEVNENGKKILRVKHRVSKSRKPVFKIHGIESAPQDLNEKDVLNAVEKLFNKEKEFTEVKVFKDPMIEVKLE
;
A
#
# COMPACT_ATOMS: atom_id res chain seq x y z
N ASN A 1 -1.29 -19.80 -46.38
CA ASN A 1 -1.50 -19.47 -44.95
C ASN A 1 -0.17 -19.35 -44.23
N LYS A 2 0.19 -18.14 -43.77
CA LYS A 2 1.45 -17.87 -43.05
C LYS A 2 1.17 -17.99 -41.55
N LEU A 3 1.65 -19.06 -40.93
CA LEU A 3 1.51 -19.30 -39.50
C LEU A 3 2.47 -18.36 -38.73
N ILE A 4 1.92 -17.38 -38.00
CA ILE A 4 2.69 -16.49 -37.14
C ILE A 4 2.67 -17.08 -35.73
N ARG A 5 3.83 -17.51 -35.23
CA ARG A 5 3.99 -18.03 -33.87
C ARG A 5 4.40 -16.88 -32.95
N ILE A 6 3.43 -16.30 -32.25
CA ILE A 6 3.69 -15.25 -31.26
C ILE A 6 4.24 -15.92 -29.99
N ARG A 7 5.45 -15.54 -29.56
CA ARG A 7 5.99 -15.90 -28.24
C ARG A 7 5.61 -14.81 -27.25
N TYR A 8 4.74 -15.14 -26.30
CA TYR A 8 4.31 -14.24 -25.22
C TYR A 8 5.35 -14.11 -24.08
N SER A 9 6.50 -14.77 -24.20
CA SER A 9 7.56 -14.74 -23.19
C SER A 9 8.56 -13.62 -23.49
N LEU A 10 8.85 -12.79 -22.49
CA LEU A 10 10.03 -11.92 -22.50
C LEU A 10 11.30 -12.75 -22.70
N ALA A 11 12.21 -12.24 -23.53
CA ALA A 11 13.34 -13.00 -24.05
C ALA A 11 14.47 -13.13 -23.02
N SER A 12 14.73 -12.07 -22.24
CA SER A 12 15.83 -12.05 -21.27
C SER A 12 15.34 -12.04 -19.81
N LYS A 13 16.20 -12.52 -18.91
CA LYS A 13 15.99 -12.43 -17.46
C LYS A 13 15.96 -10.97 -17.00
N ASP A 14 16.76 -10.13 -17.63
CA ASP A 14 16.88 -8.70 -17.31
C ASP A 14 15.63 -7.91 -17.69
N GLU A 15 15.01 -8.21 -18.83
CA GLU A 15 13.72 -7.62 -19.22
C GLU A 15 12.62 -7.97 -18.22
N LYS A 16 12.59 -9.23 -17.76
CA LYS A 16 11.63 -9.67 -16.74
C LYS A 16 11.86 -8.94 -15.42
N LYS A 17 13.12 -8.85 -14.97
CA LYS A 17 13.51 -8.10 -13.76
C LYS A 17 13.03 -6.65 -13.86
N LYS A 18 13.39 -5.95 -14.93
CA LYS A 18 13.02 -4.54 -15.14
C LYS A 18 11.51 -4.33 -15.15
N ARG A 19 10.74 -5.22 -15.79
CA ARG A 19 9.27 -5.11 -15.83
C ARG A 19 8.63 -5.34 -14.46
N ILE A 20 9.17 -6.26 -13.67
CA ILE A 20 8.71 -6.50 -12.29
C ILE A 20 9.04 -5.29 -11.41
N GLU A 21 10.24 -4.73 -11.50
CA GLU A 21 10.60 -3.51 -10.77
C GLU A 21 9.69 -2.33 -11.13
N GLN A 22 9.41 -2.14 -12.43
CA GLN A 22 8.48 -1.11 -12.88
C GLN A 22 7.08 -1.31 -12.29
N LEU A 23 6.56 -2.54 -12.31
CA LEU A 23 5.26 -2.85 -11.73
C LEU A 23 5.23 -2.52 -10.22
N VAL A 24 6.25 -2.93 -9.48
CA VAL A 24 6.37 -2.64 -8.04
C VAL A 24 6.37 -1.14 -7.79
N LYS A 25 7.21 -0.38 -8.52
CA LYS A 25 7.25 1.09 -8.44
C LYS A 25 5.90 1.73 -8.74
N THR A 26 5.19 1.23 -9.75
CA THR A 26 3.86 1.73 -10.12
C THR A 26 2.83 1.45 -9.02
N ILE A 27 2.85 0.27 -8.40
CA ILE A 27 1.93 -0.06 -7.29
C ILE A 27 2.21 0.84 -6.08
N LEU A 28 3.48 1.03 -5.72
CA LEU A 28 3.88 1.85 -4.58
C LEU A 28 3.54 3.34 -4.75
N ASN A 29 3.47 3.81 -6.00
CA ASN A 29 3.18 5.21 -6.33
C ASN A 29 1.84 5.37 -7.06
N LEU A 30 0.89 4.46 -6.80
CA LEU A 30 -0.37 4.43 -7.53
C LEU A 30 -1.26 5.62 -7.14
N LYS A 31 -1.28 6.65 -7.99
CA LYS A 31 -2.20 7.77 -7.89
C LYS A 31 -3.26 7.66 -8.98
N ARG A 32 -4.53 7.90 -8.63
CA ARG A 32 -5.63 7.84 -9.60
C ARG A 32 -6.43 9.12 -9.57
N SER A 33 -6.66 9.68 -10.75
CA SER A 33 -7.66 10.73 -10.91
C SER A 33 -9.05 10.10 -10.92
N ILE A 34 -9.88 10.42 -9.92
CA ILE A 34 -11.27 9.99 -9.83
C ILE A 34 -12.14 11.24 -9.69
N LYS A 35 -12.98 11.50 -10.70
CA LYS A 35 -13.93 12.64 -10.71
C LYS A 35 -13.25 13.99 -10.41
N GLY A 36 -12.07 14.23 -10.98
CA GLY A 36 -11.32 15.48 -10.80
C GLY A 36 -10.55 15.59 -9.48
N ARG A 37 -10.58 14.56 -8.61
CA ARG A 37 -9.72 14.46 -7.42
C ARG A 37 -8.54 13.55 -7.72
N GLU A 38 -7.35 13.94 -7.28
CA GLU A 38 -6.19 13.05 -7.25
C GLU A 38 -6.22 12.25 -5.95
N GLU A 39 -6.63 10.98 -6.06
CA GLU A 39 -6.67 10.05 -4.94
C GLU A 39 -5.35 9.27 -4.88
N ASP A 40 -4.79 9.16 -3.68
CA ASP A 40 -3.63 8.31 -3.40
C ASP A 40 -4.11 6.88 -3.09
N LEU A 41 -3.84 5.95 -4.01
CA LEU A 41 -4.15 4.52 -3.90
C LEU A 41 -2.89 3.69 -3.61
N SER A 42 -1.81 4.33 -3.18
CA SER A 42 -0.63 3.61 -2.70
C SER A 42 -1.01 2.69 -1.51
N PRO A 43 -0.40 1.50 -1.42
CA PRO A 43 -0.76 0.55 -0.39
C PRO A 43 -0.41 1.09 1.00
N LYS A 44 -1.38 1.11 1.92
CA LYS A 44 -1.10 1.42 3.35
C LYS A 44 -0.50 0.24 4.09
N LEU A 45 -0.86 -0.98 3.71
CA LEU A 45 -0.27 -2.23 4.16
C LEU A 45 0.18 -3.02 2.93
N LEU A 46 1.41 -3.51 2.93
CA LEU A 46 1.96 -4.36 1.87
C LEU A 46 2.57 -5.62 2.48
N ILE A 47 2.00 -6.77 2.16
CA ILE A 47 2.58 -8.07 2.46
C ILE A 47 3.25 -8.60 1.19
N LEU A 48 4.57 -8.71 1.22
CA LEU A 48 5.38 -9.17 0.10
C LEU A 48 5.83 -10.60 0.34
N GLY A 49 5.21 -11.55 -0.38
CA GLY A 49 5.66 -12.94 -0.44
C GLY A 49 6.55 -13.18 -1.66
N ILE A 50 7.79 -13.61 -1.44
CA ILE A 50 8.77 -13.94 -2.47
C ILE A 50 8.90 -15.46 -2.51
N TYR A 51 8.56 -16.07 -3.64
CA TYR A 51 8.58 -17.52 -3.82
C TYR A 51 9.42 -17.88 -5.04
N LYS A 52 10.52 -18.61 -4.83
CA LYS A 52 11.34 -19.18 -5.90
C LYS A 52 11.25 -20.70 -5.87
N ASN A 53 10.68 -21.27 -6.93
CA ASN A 53 10.44 -22.71 -7.08
C ASN A 53 9.67 -23.32 -5.90
N LYS A 54 8.81 -22.52 -5.26
CA LYS A 54 7.92 -22.95 -4.18
C LYS A 54 6.49 -22.50 -4.45
N PRO A 55 5.47 -23.22 -3.94
CA PRO A 55 4.09 -22.84 -4.12
C PRO A 55 3.82 -21.42 -3.60
N TYR A 56 3.01 -20.69 -4.35
CA TYR A 56 2.49 -19.40 -3.91
C TYR A 56 1.59 -19.59 -2.69
N GLN A 57 1.75 -18.70 -1.70
CA GLN A 57 0.83 -18.60 -0.57
C GLN A 57 0.11 -17.25 -0.60
N THR A 58 -1.21 -17.31 -0.40
CA THR A 58 -2.05 -16.12 -0.23
C THR A 58 -2.16 -15.75 1.24
N PHE A 59 -2.17 -14.45 1.52
CA PHE A 59 -2.36 -13.89 2.86
C PHE A 59 -3.67 -13.11 2.98
N LYS A 60 -4.51 -13.09 1.93
CA LYS A 60 -5.72 -12.25 1.91
C LYS A 60 -6.65 -12.55 3.09
N ASP A 61 -6.90 -13.82 3.37
CA ASP A 61 -7.79 -14.27 4.44
C ASP A 61 -7.14 -14.19 5.83
N ARG A 62 -5.90 -13.69 5.91
CA ARG A 62 -5.13 -13.53 7.14
C ARG A 62 -5.00 -12.07 7.57
N ILE A 63 -5.67 -11.15 6.89
CA ILE A 63 -5.63 -9.72 7.17
C ILE A 63 -7.01 -9.29 7.61
N GLU A 64 -7.11 -8.76 8.82
CA GLU A 64 -8.32 -8.17 9.37
C GLU A 64 -8.11 -6.67 9.62
N LEU A 65 -9.13 -5.87 9.34
CA LEU A 65 -9.19 -4.47 9.71
C LEU A 65 -9.99 -4.37 11.01
N LEU A 66 -9.30 -4.08 12.12
CA LEU A 66 -9.92 -4.01 13.44
C LEU A 66 -10.53 -2.64 13.75
N ASP A 67 -9.91 -1.59 13.22
CA ASP A 67 -10.34 -0.22 13.43
C ASP A 67 -10.10 0.58 12.14
N GLU A 68 -11.04 1.45 11.80
CA GLU A 68 -11.01 2.29 10.60
C GLU A 68 -10.74 3.75 10.97
N TYR A 69 -10.45 4.59 9.97
CA TYR A 69 -10.41 6.03 10.23
C TYR A 69 -11.78 6.50 10.73
N THR A 70 -11.83 7.00 11.95
CA THR A 70 -12.99 7.76 12.43
C THR A 70 -12.79 9.21 12.00
N GLU A 71 -13.61 9.67 11.06
CA GLU A 71 -13.71 11.10 10.73
C GLU A 71 -14.63 11.75 11.76
N GLU A 72 -14.06 12.56 12.65
CA GLU A 72 -14.81 13.42 13.54
C GLU A 72 -15.06 14.75 12.81
N GLU A 73 -16.29 14.94 12.36
CA GLU A 73 -16.77 16.22 11.84
C GLU A 73 -17.21 17.10 13.02
N TYR A 74 -16.62 18.28 13.14
CA TYR A 74 -17.07 19.29 14.08
C TYR A 74 -17.09 20.67 13.45
N ASP A 75 -18.14 21.42 13.78
CA ASP A 75 -18.34 22.79 13.33
C ASP A 75 -17.82 23.75 14.43
N GLU A 76 -16.67 24.38 14.20
CA GLU A 76 -16.19 25.50 15.02
C GLU A 76 -17.00 26.76 14.67
N VAL A 77 -17.84 27.25 15.57
CA VAL A 77 -18.57 28.51 15.38
C VAL A 77 -17.80 29.64 16.06
N GLU A 78 -17.16 30.51 15.26
CA GLU A 78 -16.57 31.76 15.74
C GLU A 78 -17.60 32.89 15.59
N GLU A 79 -18.02 33.50 16.71
CA GLU A 79 -18.81 34.73 16.70
C GLU A 79 -17.89 35.94 16.65
N VAL A 80 -17.84 36.64 15.51
CA VAL A 80 -17.07 37.88 15.37
C VAL A 80 -18.05 39.05 15.26
N ASN A 81 -17.91 40.04 16.16
CA ASN A 81 -18.62 41.31 16.07
C ASN A 81 -17.76 42.31 15.30
N GLU A 82 -18.05 42.50 14.01
CA GLU A 82 -17.51 43.62 13.23
C GLU A 82 -18.65 44.59 12.87
N ASN A 83 -18.45 45.89 13.14
CA ASN A 83 -19.34 46.99 12.76
C ASN A 83 -20.82 46.81 13.16
N GLY A 84 -21.09 46.35 14.38
CA GLY A 84 -22.44 46.25 14.93
C GLY A 84 -23.33 45.16 14.31
N LYS A 85 -22.77 44.30 13.45
CA LYS A 85 -23.43 43.11 12.91
C LYS A 85 -22.74 41.85 13.44
N LYS A 86 -23.55 40.94 13.97
CA LYS A 86 -23.11 39.63 14.45
C LYS A 86 -22.85 38.72 13.23
N ILE A 87 -21.58 38.39 12.97
CA ILE A 87 -21.21 37.46 11.90
C ILE A 87 -20.87 36.12 12.54
N LEU A 88 -21.63 35.07 12.17
CA LEU A 88 -21.38 33.68 12.55
C LEU A 88 -20.47 33.06 11.50
N ARG A 89 -19.22 32.76 11.86
CA ARG A 89 -18.31 32.02 10.99
C ARG A 89 -18.33 30.56 11.41
N VAL A 90 -19.01 29.72 10.64
CA VAL A 90 -19.00 28.26 10.82
C VAL A 90 -17.81 27.70 10.05
N LYS A 91 -16.86 27.11 10.78
CA LYS A 91 -15.67 26.48 10.23
C LYS A 91 -15.80 24.97 10.40
N HIS A 92 -16.13 24.31 9.30
CA HIS A 92 -16.20 22.86 9.23
C HIS A 92 -14.78 22.28 9.31
N ARG A 93 -14.49 21.49 10.36
CA ARG A 93 -13.25 20.71 10.46
C ARG A 93 -13.56 19.24 10.47
N VAL A 94 -12.81 18.50 9.67
CA VAL A 94 -12.76 17.04 9.69
C VAL A 94 -11.44 16.65 10.35
N SER A 95 -11.52 16.06 11.55
CA SER A 95 -10.35 15.52 12.25
C SER A 95 -10.36 14.00 12.17
N LYS A 96 -9.23 13.40 11.78
CA LYS A 96 -9.06 11.94 11.78
C LYS A 96 -8.53 11.53 13.15
N SER A 97 -9.38 11.00 14.03
CA SER A 97 -9.03 10.84 15.45
C SER A 97 -8.20 9.58 15.76
N ARG A 98 -8.26 8.54 14.92
CA ARG A 98 -7.54 7.26 15.13
C ARG A 98 -6.87 6.72 13.87
N LYS A 99 -5.72 6.06 14.08
CA LYS A 99 -5.02 5.32 13.03
C LYS A 99 -5.73 3.98 12.78
N PRO A 100 -5.92 3.56 11.53
CA PRO A 100 -6.43 2.24 11.21
C PRO A 100 -5.52 1.15 11.78
N VAL A 101 -6.13 0.10 12.31
CA VAL A 101 -5.40 -1.02 12.91
C VAL A 101 -5.65 -2.28 12.10
N PHE A 102 -4.61 -2.83 11.50
CA PHE A 102 -4.65 -4.12 10.84
C PHE A 102 -4.15 -5.22 11.78
N LYS A 103 -4.84 -6.35 11.80
CA LYS A 103 -4.39 -7.58 12.44
C LYS A 103 -3.99 -8.59 11.36
N ILE A 104 -2.82 -9.19 11.52
CA ILE A 104 -2.27 -10.14 10.56
C ILE A 104 -2.01 -11.46 11.26
N HIS A 105 -2.60 -12.54 10.72
CA HIS A 105 -2.53 -13.88 11.29
C HIS A 105 -1.47 -14.74 10.61
N GLY A 106 -0.69 -15.49 11.41
CA GLY A 106 0.22 -16.51 10.91
C GLY A 106 1.37 -15.97 10.05
N ILE A 107 1.83 -14.75 10.35
CA ILE A 107 3.04 -14.14 9.77
C ILE A 107 3.95 -13.67 10.90
N GLU A 108 5.14 -14.25 10.98
CA GLU A 108 6.13 -13.91 12.02
C GLU A 108 7.02 -12.71 11.65
N SER A 109 6.95 -12.22 10.41
CA SER A 109 7.74 -11.08 9.97
C SER A 109 7.29 -9.81 10.66
N ALA A 110 8.18 -9.21 11.44
CA ALA A 110 7.97 -7.89 12.04
C ALA A 110 7.59 -6.85 10.96
N PRO A 111 6.57 -6.00 11.20
CA PRO A 111 6.23 -4.92 10.29
C PRO A 111 7.33 -3.87 10.27
N GLN A 112 7.76 -3.48 9.07
CA GLN A 112 8.70 -2.37 8.88
C GLN A 112 8.01 -1.25 8.10
N ASP A 113 8.59 -0.05 8.12
CA ASP A 113 8.01 1.07 7.38
C ASP A 113 8.11 0.84 5.87
N LEU A 114 7.07 1.26 5.16
CA LEU A 114 6.96 1.10 3.72
C LEU A 114 7.97 2.03 3.02
N ASN A 115 9.00 1.43 2.44
CA ASN A 115 10.04 2.12 1.69
C ASN A 115 10.26 1.42 0.34
N GLU A 116 10.19 2.17 -0.75
CA GLU A 116 10.42 1.67 -2.11
C GLU A 116 11.76 0.93 -2.23
N LYS A 117 12.84 1.47 -1.65
CA LYS A 117 14.17 0.86 -1.72
C LYS A 117 14.16 -0.54 -1.10
N ASP A 118 13.55 -0.68 0.07
CA ASP A 118 13.54 -1.95 0.81
C ASP A 118 12.65 -2.99 0.16
N VAL A 119 11.53 -2.57 -0.43
CA VAL A 119 10.65 -3.43 -1.24
C VAL A 119 11.40 -3.92 -2.49
N LEU A 120 12.06 -3.03 -3.23
CA LEU A 120 12.81 -3.39 -4.43
C LEU A 120 13.98 -4.33 -4.10
N ASN A 121 14.76 -4.02 -3.06
CA ASN A 121 15.84 -4.89 -2.58
C ASN A 121 15.35 -6.29 -2.21
N ALA A 122 14.16 -6.41 -1.63
CA ALA A 122 13.55 -7.70 -1.35
C ALA A 122 13.23 -8.45 -2.66
N VAL A 123 12.61 -7.77 -3.63
CA VAL A 123 12.29 -8.33 -4.95
C VAL A 123 13.54 -8.77 -5.71
N GLU A 124 14.66 -8.06 -5.59
CA GLU A 124 15.92 -8.45 -6.24
C GLU A 124 16.42 -9.85 -5.83
N LYS A 125 16.15 -10.27 -4.59
CA LYS A 125 16.54 -11.60 -4.09
C LYS A 125 15.94 -12.74 -4.92
N LEU A 126 14.78 -12.52 -5.56
CA LEU A 126 14.15 -13.48 -6.47
C LEU A 126 15.07 -13.86 -7.64
N PHE A 127 15.85 -12.90 -8.13
CA PHE A 127 16.71 -13.08 -9.29
C PHE A 127 18.12 -13.55 -8.93
N ASN A 128 18.60 -13.22 -7.72
CA ASN A 128 19.98 -13.45 -7.30
C ASN A 128 20.20 -14.84 -6.66
N LYS A 129 19.20 -15.44 -6.02
CA LYS A 129 19.39 -16.74 -5.35
C LYS A 129 19.29 -17.92 -6.31
N GLU A 130 20.26 -18.83 -6.31
CA GLU A 130 20.20 -20.03 -7.17
C GLU A 130 19.29 -21.15 -6.63
N LYS A 131 19.07 -21.19 -5.31
CA LYS A 131 18.28 -22.23 -4.62
C LYS A 131 16.82 -21.82 -4.41
N GLU A 132 15.99 -22.83 -4.07
CA GLU A 132 14.63 -22.60 -3.58
C GLU A 132 14.61 -21.62 -2.42
N PHE A 133 13.66 -20.68 -2.45
CA PHE A 133 13.63 -19.60 -1.48
C PHE A 133 12.20 -19.14 -1.23
N THR A 134 11.88 -18.92 0.04
CA THR A 134 10.65 -18.27 0.48
C THR A 134 11.00 -17.22 1.52
N GLU A 135 10.49 -16.01 1.33
CA GLU A 135 10.57 -14.92 2.31
C GLU A 135 9.27 -14.14 2.26
N VAL A 136 8.74 -13.82 3.43
CA VAL A 136 7.56 -12.97 3.59
C VAL A 136 8.01 -11.75 4.34
N LYS A 137 7.69 -10.56 3.82
CA LYS A 137 7.94 -9.28 4.47
C LYS A 137 6.65 -8.49 4.62
N VAL A 138 6.50 -7.81 5.74
CA VAL A 138 5.37 -6.93 6.03
C VAL A 138 5.87 -5.50 6.05
N PHE A 139 5.30 -4.65 5.21
CA PHE A 139 5.58 -3.22 5.13
C PHE A 139 4.31 -2.43 5.45
N LYS A 140 4.43 -1.34 6.20
CA LYS A 140 3.29 -0.50 6.60
C LYS A 140 3.56 0.99 6.41
N ASP A 141 2.52 1.75 6.10
CA ASP A 141 2.52 3.20 6.17
C ASP A 141 2.59 3.65 7.64
N PRO A 142 3.37 4.70 7.99
CA PRO A 142 3.43 5.24 9.36
C PRO A 142 2.07 5.66 9.95
N MET A 143 1.07 5.90 9.09
CA MET A 143 -0.29 6.30 9.46
C MET A 143 -1.21 5.14 9.84
N ILE A 144 -0.72 3.89 9.79
CA ILE A 144 -1.46 2.71 10.24
C ILE A 144 -0.72 1.94 11.34
N GLU A 145 -1.45 1.15 12.09
CA GLU A 145 -0.91 0.21 13.07
C GLU A 145 -1.10 -1.23 12.59
N VAL A 146 -0.17 -2.11 12.96
CA VAL A 146 -0.19 -3.53 12.59
C VAL A 146 0.06 -4.37 13.84
N LYS A 147 -0.85 -5.32 14.10
CA LYS A 147 -0.73 -6.32 15.17
C LYS A 147 -0.53 -7.69 14.53
N LEU A 148 0.45 -8.44 15.01
CA LEU A 148 0.70 -9.82 14.58
C LEU A 148 0.05 -10.80 15.58
N GLU A 149 -0.54 -11.87 15.07
CA GLU A 149 -1.07 -13.02 15.83
C GLU A 149 -0.63 -14.35 15.22
#